data_AF-A0AAV9H8H4-F1
#
_entry.id   AF-A0AAV9H8H4-F1
#
_cell.length_a   1.000
_cell.length_b   1.000
_cell.length_c   1.000
_cell.angle_alpha   90.00
_cell.angle_beta   90.00
_cell.angle_gamma   90.00
#
_symmetry.space_group_name_H-M   'P 1'
#
loop_
_entity.id
_entity.type
_entity.pdbx_description
1 polymer ?
#
loop_
_entity_poly.entity_id
_entity_poly.type
_entity_poly.pdbx_seq_one_letter_code
_entity_poly.pdbx_strand_id
1 'polypeptide(L)'
;MSNFNMTNIRKHNVTGFPRPPVVERCPRHIQIKWHGQLIADCAPGEALWCLETHQAPTYYIPPGKVRLPLSTTPRSSFCEFKGAATYYAMMSPINAADTVSNRIWSYNEPPKDYEALKGYLAFFAGPWECYVDGERAQSPPNDYYGGWVTSDIEGLVKGGPQQHWDQPWNHVF
;
A
#
# COMPACT_ATOMS: atom_id res chain seq x y z
N MET A 1 -1.52 26.88 -9.98
CA MET A 1 -0.36 25.95 -9.98
C MET A 1 0.17 25.93 -8.55
N SER A 2 -0.08 24.84 -7.82
CA SER A 2 0.29 24.71 -6.41
C SER A 2 1.81 24.48 -6.32
N ASN A 3 2.54 25.42 -5.73
CA ASN A 3 3.95 25.27 -5.42
C ASN A 3 4.10 24.21 -4.32
N PHE A 4 4.46 23.00 -4.72
CA PHE A 4 4.89 21.95 -3.79
C PHE A 4 6.24 22.38 -3.20
N ASN A 5 6.22 22.85 -1.95
CA ASN A 5 7.42 23.33 -1.28
C ASN A 5 8.21 22.09 -0.80
N MET A 6 9.24 21.68 -1.55
CA MET A 6 10.12 20.52 -1.26
C MET A 6 10.98 20.67 0.01
N THR A 7 10.73 21.68 0.84
CA THR A 7 11.54 21.97 2.02
C THR A 7 10.97 21.23 3.24
N ASN A 8 11.69 20.17 3.64
CA ASN A 8 11.51 19.34 4.86
C ASN A 8 10.40 18.28 4.85
N ILE A 9 10.32 17.44 3.81
CA ILE A 9 9.59 16.16 3.96
C ILE A 9 10.40 15.26 4.90
N ARG A 10 9.80 14.85 6.03
CA ARG A 10 10.40 13.89 6.97
C ARG A 10 10.66 12.57 6.22
N LYS A 11 11.92 12.14 6.17
CA LYS A 11 12.28 10.85 5.59
C LYS A 11 11.80 9.70 6.48
N HIS A 12 11.37 8.62 5.84
CA HIS A 12 10.95 7.38 6.44
C HIS A 12 11.91 6.27 6.03
N ASN A 13 12.76 5.83 6.95
CA ASN A 13 13.68 4.73 6.70
C ASN A 13 13.00 3.38 6.98
N VAL A 14 12.80 2.59 5.92
CA VAL A 14 12.09 1.31 6.00
C VAL A 14 12.82 0.27 6.85
N THR A 15 14.14 0.38 7.00
CA THR A 15 14.90 -0.55 7.86
C THR A 15 14.60 -0.33 9.34
N GLY A 16 14.15 0.87 9.71
CA GLY A 16 13.76 1.25 11.07
C GLY A 16 12.29 0.99 11.40
N PHE A 17 11.48 0.52 10.46
CA PHE A 17 10.10 0.16 10.73
C PHE A 17 10.01 -1.10 11.61
N PRO A 18 8.96 -1.21 12.45
CA PRO A 18 8.84 -2.29 13.42
C PRO A 18 8.46 -3.62 12.77
N ARG A 19 8.76 -4.71 13.50
CA ARG A 19 8.25 -6.06 13.27
C ARG A 19 8.00 -6.68 14.65
N PRO A 20 6.75 -6.95 15.08
CA PRO A 20 5.52 -6.92 14.30
C PRO A 20 5.16 -5.55 13.68
N PRO A 21 4.47 -5.55 12.53
CA PRO A 21 4.07 -4.33 11.86
C PRO A 21 3.17 -3.45 12.72
N VAL A 22 3.31 -2.13 12.59
CA VAL A 22 2.46 -1.15 13.26
C VAL A 22 1.44 -0.59 12.29
N VAL A 23 0.19 -0.48 12.75
CA VAL A 23 -0.92 0.13 12.01
C VAL A 23 -1.37 1.39 12.74
N GLU A 24 -1.39 2.51 12.03
CA GLU A 24 -1.74 3.82 12.58
C GLU A 24 -2.61 4.61 11.60
N ARG A 25 -3.25 5.66 12.12
CA ARG A 25 -3.92 6.68 11.30
C ARG A 25 -2.87 7.37 10.43
N CYS A 26 -3.11 7.36 9.12
CA CYS A 26 -2.22 8.03 8.18
C CYS A 26 -2.49 9.54 8.22
N PRO A 27 -1.52 10.40 8.57
CA PRO A 27 -1.72 11.84 8.62
C PRO A 27 -1.63 12.51 7.24
N ARG A 28 -1.51 11.71 6.17
CA ARG A 28 -1.28 12.18 4.80
C ARG A 28 -2.55 12.11 3.98
N HIS A 29 -2.65 12.97 2.97
CA HIS A 29 -3.72 12.92 1.97
C HIS A 29 -3.46 11.77 0.99
N ILE A 30 -4.44 10.89 0.82
CA ILE A 30 -4.31 9.70 -0.02
C ILE A 30 -5.30 9.78 -1.17
N GLN A 31 -4.80 9.63 -2.40
CA GLN A 31 -5.66 9.52 -3.58
C GLN A 31 -5.30 8.29 -4.40
N ILE A 32 -6.32 7.66 -4.98
CA ILE A 32 -6.16 6.56 -5.92
C ILE A 32 -6.97 6.91 -7.16
N LYS A 33 -6.32 6.86 -8.32
CA LYS A 33 -6.99 7.01 -9.61
C LYS A 33 -6.77 5.79 -10.50
N TRP A 34 -7.63 5.64 -11.49
CA TRP A 34 -7.52 4.63 -12.53
C TRP A 34 -7.94 5.24 -13.85
N HIS A 35 -7.06 5.25 -14.85
CA HIS A 35 -7.26 5.97 -16.10
C HIS A 35 -7.65 7.45 -15.91
N GLY A 36 -7.04 8.13 -14.92
CA GLY A 36 -7.37 9.51 -14.57
C GLY A 36 -8.67 9.70 -13.76
N GLN A 37 -9.52 8.67 -13.63
CA GLN A 37 -10.72 8.72 -12.80
C GLN A 37 -10.40 8.51 -11.34
N LEU A 38 -10.92 9.37 -10.47
CA LEU A 38 -10.74 9.26 -9.02
C LEU A 38 -11.53 8.06 -8.45
N ILE A 39 -10.80 7.08 -7.92
CA ILE A 39 -11.35 5.86 -7.32
C ILE A 39 -11.51 6.02 -5.82
N ALA A 40 -10.52 6.60 -5.14
CA ALA A 40 -10.55 6.89 -3.71
C ALA A 40 -9.88 8.24 -3.41
N ASP A 41 -10.40 8.94 -2.40
CA ASP A 41 -9.84 10.19 -1.89
C ASP A 41 -10.05 10.24 -0.37
N CYS A 42 -8.97 10.24 0.39
CA CYS A 42 -8.98 10.24 1.86
C CYS A 42 -8.21 11.45 2.35
N ALA A 43 -8.89 12.35 3.06
CA ALA A 43 -8.25 13.44 3.77
C ALA A 43 -7.27 12.90 4.83
N PRO A 44 -6.28 13.70 5.26
CA PRO A 44 -5.42 13.39 6.40
C PRO A 44 -6.21 12.80 7.60
N GLY A 45 -5.78 11.64 8.08
CA GLY A 45 -6.38 10.92 9.20
C GLY A 45 -7.49 9.93 8.84
N GLU A 46 -8.02 9.94 7.62
CA GLU A 46 -9.10 9.02 7.23
C GLU A 46 -8.60 7.61 6.88
N ALA A 47 -7.45 7.53 6.20
CA ALA A 47 -6.78 6.28 5.87
C ALA A 47 -5.96 5.74 7.05
N LEU A 48 -5.63 4.45 6.99
CA LEU A 48 -4.60 3.84 7.83
C LEU A 48 -3.35 3.58 6.98
N TRP A 49 -2.19 3.53 7.63
CA TRP A 49 -0.98 2.96 7.03
C TRP A 49 -0.44 1.83 7.88
N CYS A 50 0.23 0.89 7.23
CA CYS A 50 0.96 -0.19 7.89
C CYS A 50 2.46 -0.01 7.61
N LEU A 51 3.24 0.04 8.68
CA LEU A 51 4.69 0.19 8.65
C LEU A 51 5.31 -1.13 9.11
N GLU A 52 6.15 -1.71 8.26
CA GLU A 52 6.81 -2.99 8.51
C GLU A 52 8.25 -2.96 8.02
N THR A 53 9.17 -3.56 8.77
CA THR A 53 10.60 -3.60 8.43
C THR A 53 10.83 -4.00 6.95
N HIS A 54 11.64 -3.20 6.25
CA HIS A 54 11.98 -3.34 4.82
C HIS A 54 10.82 -3.22 3.83
N GLN A 55 9.63 -2.83 4.27
CA GLN A 55 8.48 -2.60 3.38
C GLN A 55 8.17 -1.11 3.31
N ALA A 56 7.92 -0.60 2.10
CA ALA A 56 7.33 0.71 1.94
C ALA A 56 5.93 0.73 2.60
N PRO A 57 5.45 1.88 3.10
CA PRO A 57 4.16 1.97 3.77
C PRO A 57 3.04 1.42 2.89
N THR A 58 2.21 0.56 3.47
CA THR A 58 0.99 0.09 2.79
C THR A 58 -0.20 0.87 3.29
N TYR A 59 -0.98 1.45 2.37
CA TYR A 59 -2.11 2.31 2.70
C TYR A 59 -3.43 1.54 2.63
N TYR A 60 -4.25 1.72 3.66
CA TYR A 60 -5.53 1.07 3.86
C TYR A 60 -6.62 2.13 3.82
N ILE A 61 -7.50 2.00 2.84
CA ILE A 61 -8.58 2.92 2.52
C ILE A 61 -9.86 2.44 3.20
N PRO A 62 -10.58 3.29 3.95
CA PRO A 62 -11.88 2.91 4.50
C PRO A 62 -12.86 2.61 3.35
N PRO A 63 -13.72 1.58 3.47
CA PRO A 63 -14.54 1.10 2.36
C PRO A 63 -15.47 2.18 1.80
N GLY A 64 -16.00 3.08 2.65
CA GLY A 64 -16.85 4.19 2.22
C GLY A 64 -16.17 5.27 1.36
N LYS A 65 -14.84 5.23 1.21
CA LYS A 65 -14.09 6.16 0.35
C LYS A 65 -13.78 5.57 -1.03
N VAL A 66 -14.02 4.28 -1.25
CA VAL A 66 -13.85 3.63 -2.56
C VAL A 66 -15.15 3.78 -3.35
N ARG A 67 -15.07 4.43 -4.51
CA ARG A 67 -16.24 4.87 -5.29
C ARG A 67 -16.79 3.82 -6.25
N LEU A 68 -16.05 2.76 -6.51
CA LEU A 68 -16.43 1.69 -7.44
C LEU A 68 -16.71 0.39 -6.69
N PRO A 69 -17.68 -0.42 -7.17
CA PRO A 69 -17.99 -1.69 -6.56
C PRO A 69 -16.83 -2.67 -6.72
N LEU A 70 -16.72 -3.57 -5.74
CA LEU A 70 -15.74 -4.64 -5.70
C LEU A 70 -16.44 -6.00 -5.71
N SER A 71 -15.83 -6.97 -6.37
CA SER A 71 -16.22 -8.38 -6.29
C SER A 71 -15.06 -9.19 -5.70
N THR A 72 -15.36 -10.15 -4.83
CA THR A 72 -14.33 -11.04 -4.26
C THR A 72 -13.78 -11.98 -5.33
N THR A 73 -12.50 -12.31 -5.24
CA THR A 73 -11.86 -13.32 -6.09
C THR A 73 -11.57 -14.59 -5.28
N PRO A 74 -11.31 -15.74 -5.94
CA PRO A 74 -10.90 -16.97 -5.25
C PRO A 74 -9.50 -16.91 -4.63
N ARG A 75 -8.72 -15.85 -4.90
CA ARG A 75 -7.37 -15.73 -4.36
C ARG A 75 -7.43 -15.39 -2.88
N SER A 76 -6.63 -16.10 -2.10
CA SER A 76 -6.33 -15.75 -0.71
C SER A 76 -4.84 -15.85 -0.45
N SER A 77 -4.36 -15.11 0.53
CA SER A 77 -3.01 -15.25 1.09
C SER A 77 -3.08 -15.15 2.60
N PHE A 78 -2.04 -15.60 3.30
CA PHE A 78 -1.98 -15.54 4.75
C PHE A 78 -0.78 -14.73 5.19
N CYS A 79 -1.00 -13.81 6.11
CA CYS A 79 0.04 -13.07 6.83
C CYS A 79 0.05 -13.55 8.27
N GLU A 80 1.24 -13.89 8.79
CA GLU A 80 1.42 -14.37 10.17
C GLU A 80 0.89 -13.41 11.25
N PHE A 81 0.84 -12.11 10.94
CA PHE A 81 0.34 -11.08 11.86
C PHE A 81 -1.13 -10.72 11.60
N LYS A 82 -1.52 -10.56 10.34
CA LYS A 82 -2.80 -9.95 9.95
C LYS A 82 -3.88 -10.98 9.61
N GLY A 83 -3.52 -12.26 9.52
CA GLY A 83 -4.43 -13.34 9.15
C GLY A 83 -4.63 -13.48 7.65
N ALA A 84 -5.80 -13.98 7.26
CA ALA A 84 -6.15 -14.26 5.87
C ALA A 84 -6.57 -12.98 5.12
N ALA A 85 -5.95 -12.74 3.97
CA ALA A 85 -6.32 -11.67 3.06
C ALA A 85 -7.37 -12.16 2.05
N THR A 86 -8.44 -11.39 1.89
CA THR A 86 -9.43 -11.52 0.81
C THR A 86 -9.04 -10.58 -0.32
N TYR A 87 -8.95 -11.09 -1.55
CA TYR A 87 -8.64 -10.28 -2.73
C TYR A 87 -9.92 -9.91 -3.49
N TYR A 88 -9.85 -8.77 -4.18
CA TYR A 88 -10.96 -8.21 -4.93
C TYR A 88 -10.60 -7.94 -6.38
N ALA A 89 -11.64 -7.89 -7.21
CA ALA A 89 -11.62 -7.37 -8.56
C ALA A 89 -12.46 -6.09 -8.64
N MET A 90 -12.04 -5.18 -9.52
CA MET A 90 -12.75 -3.94 -9.84
C MET A 90 -12.86 -3.83 -11.36
N MET A 91 -14.08 -3.59 -11.84
CA MET A 91 -14.36 -3.38 -13.25
C MET A 91 -14.34 -1.89 -13.58
N SER A 92 -13.78 -1.52 -14.73
CA SER A 92 -13.75 -0.13 -15.19
C SER A 92 -15.16 0.32 -15.53
N PRO A 93 -15.58 1.52 -15.08
CA PRO A 93 -16.85 2.10 -15.48
C PRO A 93 -16.82 2.62 -16.92
N ILE A 94 -15.63 2.74 -17.53
CA ILE A 94 -15.43 3.19 -18.90
C ILE A 94 -15.50 2.01 -19.88
N ASN A 95 -14.90 0.88 -19.53
CA ASN A 95 -14.89 -0.32 -20.36
C ASN A 95 -15.00 -1.57 -19.47
N ALA A 96 -16.14 -2.27 -19.54
CA ALA A 96 -16.36 -3.48 -18.73
C ALA A 96 -15.35 -4.62 -19.02
N ALA A 97 -14.75 -4.64 -20.22
CA ALA A 97 -13.69 -5.61 -20.54
C ALA A 97 -12.38 -5.33 -19.78
N ASP A 98 -12.23 -4.12 -19.24
CA ASP A 98 -11.09 -3.72 -18.42
C ASP A 98 -11.42 -3.99 -16.95
N THR A 99 -10.95 -5.12 -16.45
CA THR A 99 -11.13 -5.55 -15.06
C THR A 99 -9.77 -5.81 -14.43
N VAL A 100 -9.50 -5.15 -13.31
CA VAL A 100 -8.30 -5.38 -12.52
C VAL A 100 -8.66 -6.35 -11.39
N SER A 101 -8.05 -7.55 -11.42
CA SER A 101 -8.23 -8.57 -10.40
C SER A 101 -7.01 -8.72 -9.51
N ASN A 102 -7.22 -8.99 -8.22
CA ASN A 102 -6.17 -9.33 -7.26
C ASN A 102 -5.13 -8.23 -7.00
N ARG A 103 -5.49 -6.97 -7.24
CA ARG A 103 -4.67 -5.77 -6.95
C ARG A 103 -5.27 -4.90 -5.85
N ILE A 104 -6.28 -5.43 -5.18
CA ILE A 104 -6.94 -4.88 -4.01
C ILE A 104 -7.14 -6.04 -3.04
N TRP A 105 -6.88 -5.83 -1.77
CA TRP A 105 -7.16 -6.82 -0.74
C TRP A 105 -7.66 -6.18 0.55
N SER A 106 -8.24 -6.99 1.42
CA SER A 106 -8.64 -6.61 2.77
C SER A 106 -8.36 -7.75 3.74
N TYR A 107 -8.18 -7.42 5.01
CA TYR A 107 -8.31 -8.37 6.11
C TYR A 107 -9.72 -8.23 6.67
N ASN A 108 -10.61 -9.16 6.33
CA ASN A 108 -12.01 -9.11 6.76
C ASN A 108 -12.21 -9.63 8.21
N GLU A 109 -11.30 -10.51 8.65
CA GLU A 109 -11.31 -11.12 9.98
C GLU A 109 -9.88 -11.09 10.58
N PRO A 110 -9.28 -9.90 10.78
CA PRO A 110 -7.95 -9.81 11.35
C PRO A 110 -7.95 -10.20 12.84
N PRO A 111 -6.81 -10.66 13.39
CA PRO A 111 -6.63 -10.81 14.84
C PRO A 111 -6.82 -9.48 15.58
N LYS A 112 -7.09 -9.56 16.89
CA LYS A 112 -7.38 -8.40 17.75
C LYS A 112 -6.37 -7.25 17.63
N ASP A 113 -5.09 -7.57 17.58
CA ASP A 113 -4.01 -6.57 17.48
C ASP A 113 -4.03 -5.77 16.16
N TYR A 114 -4.74 -6.28 15.13
CA TYR A 114 -4.90 -5.67 13.83
C TYR A 114 -6.38 -5.40 13.48
N GLU A 115 -7.28 -5.39 14.47
CA GLU A 115 -8.72 -5.18 14.28
C GLU A 115 -9.05 -3.87 13.54
N ALA A 116 -8.20 -2.85 13.68
CA ALA A 116 -8.33 -1.59 12.97
C ALA A 116 -8.33 -1.75 11.43
N LEU A 117 -7.74 -2.82 10.90
CA LEU A 117 -7.72 -3.10 9.45
C LEU A 117 -9.01 -3.76 8.94
N LYS A 118 -9.94 -4.14 9.83
CA LYS A 118 -11.13 -4.90 9.48
C LYS A 118 -11.94 -4.20 8.38
N GLY A 119 -12.02 -4.83 7.20
CA GLY A 119 -12.78 -4.32 6.05
C GLY A 119 -12.16 -3.10 5.36
N TYR A 120 -11.00 -2.61 5.81
CA TYR A 120 -10.23 -1.60 5.08
C TYR A 120 -9.59 -2.24 3.84
N LEU A 121 -9.50 -1.46 2.76
CA LEU A 121 -9.03 -1.92 1.46
C LEU A 121 -7.63 -1.38 1.18
N ALA A 122 -6.67 -2.26 0.99
CA ALA A 122 -5.34 -1.88 0.51
C ALA A 122 -5.22 -2.13 -0.99
N PHE A 123 -4.44 -1.28 -1.65
CA PHE A 123 -4.21 -1.30 -3.09
C PHE A 123 -2.72 -1.48 -3.32
N PHE A 124 -2.35 -2.34 -4.27
CA PHE A 124 -1.00 -2.27 -4.81
C PHE A 124 -0.83 -0.94 -5.55
N ALA A 125 0.39 -0.44 -5.77
CA ALA A 125 0.52 0.81 -6.55
C ALA A 125 0.13 0.56 -8.02
N GLY A 126 0.76 -0.38 -8.72
CA GLY A 126 0.28 -0.80 -10.05
C GLY A 126 -1.01 -1.64 -9.95
N PRO A 127 -1.95 -1.59 -10.91
CA PRO A 127 -2.03 -0.74 -12.09
C PRO A 127 -2.64 0.65 -11.82
N TRP A 128 -2.78 1.03 -10.55
CA TRP A 128 -3.43 2.26 -10.12
C TRP A 128 -2.47 3.46 -10.19
N GLU A 129 -3.04 4.65 -10.18
CA GLU A 129 -2.30 5.89 -10.00
C GLU A 129 -2.49 6.31 -8.54
N CYS A 130 -1.61 5.83 -7.67
CA CYS A 130 -1.65 6.09 -6.24
C CYS A 130 -0.84 7.34 -5.89
N TYR A 131 -1.40 8.21 -5.06
CA TYR A 131 -0.79 9.47 -4.65
C TYR A 131 -0.80 9.62 -3.13
N VAL A 132 0.29 10.16 -2.61
CA VAL A 132 0.46 10.49 -1.20
C VAL A 132 0.90 11.95 -1.11
N ASP A 133 0.06 12.82 -0.52
CA ASP A 133 0.21 14.28 -0.54
C ASP A 133 0.47 14.84 -1.96
N GLY A 134 -0.21 14.29 -2.97
CA GLY A 134 -0.06 14.70 -4.37
C GLY A 134 1.19 14.16 -5.07
N GLU A 135 2.10 13.49 -4.37
CA GLU A 135 3.21 12.77 -4.99
C GLU A 135 2.74 11.41 -5.50
N ARG A 136 3.00 11.09 -6.78
CA ARG A 136 2.67 9.79 -7.36
C ARG A 136 3.63 8.72 -6.85
N ALA A 137 3.10 7.74 -6.13
CA ALA A 137 3.88 6.62 -5.64
C ALA A 137 4.19 5.60 -6.74
N GLN A 138 5.31 4.90 -6.56
CA GLN A 138 5.74 3.77 -7.40
C GLN A 138 5.49 2.45 -6.67
N SER A 139 5.34 1.36 -7.44
CA SER A 139 5.38 0.02 -6.86
C SER A 139 6.76 -0.26 -6.27
N PRO A 140 6.86 -1.08 -5.20
CA PRO A 140 8.13 -1.63 -4.78
C PRO A 140 8.69 -2.49 -5.91
N PRO A 141 10.01 -2.63 -6.00
CA PRO A 141 10.61 -3.47 -7.03
C PRO A 141 10.07 -4.92 -6.94
N ASN A 142 9.86 -5.52 -8.11
CA ASN A 142 9.13 -6.78 -8.36
C ASN A 142 7.62 -6.76 -8.10
N ASP A 143 7.03 -5.65 -7.65
CA ASP A 143 5.58 -5.43 -7.55
C ASP A 143 4.83 -6.50 -6.72
N TYR A 144 5.57 -7.21 -5.87
CA TYR A 144 5.08 -8.31 -5.04
C TYR A 144 4.46 -7.81 -3.73
N TYR A 145 4.99 -6.72 -3.19
CA TYR A 145 4.50 -6.08 -1.98
C TYR A 145 3.59 -4.91 -2.33
N GLY A 146 2.57 -4.69 -1.50
CA GLY A 146 1.58 -3.64 -1.70
C GLY A 146 1.97 -2.26 -1.15
N GLY A 147 3.20 -2.11 -0.65
CA GLY A 147 3.72 -0.83 -0.17
C GLY A 147 3.87 0.19 -1.29
N TRP A 148 3.79 1.48 -0.98
CA TRP A 148 3.90 2.55 -1.96
C TRP A 148 5.20 3.32 -1.75
N VAL A 149 6.05 3.39 -2.77
CA VAL A 149 7.34 4.07 -2.71
C VAL A 149 7.18 5.51 -3.18
N THR A 150 7.45 6.45 -2.28
CA THR A 150 7.51 7.90 -2.53
C THR A 150 8.91 8.43 -2.23
N SER A 151 9.20 9.67 -2.60
CA SER A 151 10.50 10.31 -2.51
C SER A 151 11.02 10.44 -1.08
N ASP A 152 10.14 10.38 -0.08
CA ASP A 152 10.45 10.38 1.34
C ASP A 152 10.78 9.00 1.91
N ILE A 153 10.61 7.93 1.14
CA ILE A 153 11.00 6.57 1.54
C ILE A 153 12.50 6.36 1.26
N GLU A 154 13.23 5.92 2.27
CA GLU A 154 14.65 5.57 2.19
C GLU A 154 14.93 4.21 2.84
N GLY A 155 16.15 3.70 2.66
CA GLY A 155 16.56 2.39 3.17
C GLY A 155 16.33 1.24 2.18
N LEU A 156 16.72 0.03 2.59
CA LEU A 156 16.63 -1.16 1.75
C LEU A 156 15.17 -1.66 1.68
N VAL A 157 14.47 -1.31 0.61
CA VAL A 157 13.13 -1.84 0.32
C VAL A 157 13.25 -3.27 -0.21
N LYS A 158 12.53 -4.20 0.41
CA LYS A 158 12.47 -5.61 0.00
C LYS A 158 11.96 -5.73 -1.44
N GLY A 159 12.66 -6.52 -2.26
CA GLY A 159 12.33 -6.73 -3.68
C GLY A 159 13.22 -5.97 -4.66
N GLY A 160 14.19 -5.17 -4.19
CA GLY A 160 15.11 -4.40 -5.06
C GLY A 160 16.00 -5.27 -5.96
N PRO A 161 16.39 -4.79 -7.15
CA PRO A 161 17.32 -5.49 -8.06
C PRO A 161 18.72 -5.76 -7.46
N GLN A 162 19.05 -5.20 -6.30
CA GLN A 162 20.30 -5.49 -5.56
C GLN A 162 20.28 -6.82 -4.77
N GLN A 163 19.32 -7.71 -5.02
CA GLN A 163 19.32 -9.07 -4.48
C GLN A 163 20.11 -10.08 -5.34
N HIS A 164 21.24 -9.66 -5.93
CA HIS A 164 22.21 -10.54 -6.61
C HIS A 164 23.57 -10.60 -5.88
N TRP A 165 23.65 -11.53 -4.92
CA TRP A 165 24.70 -12.51 -4.59
C TRP A 165 26.23 -12.31 -4.58
N ASP A 166 26.86 -11.17 -4.82
CA ASP A 166 28.35 -11.13 -4.83
C ASP A 166 29.04 -10.42 -3.65
N GLN A 167 28.60 -10.64 -2.40
CA GLN A 167 29.43 -10.35 -1.22
C GLN A 167 29.23 -11.43 -0.13
N PRO A 168 30.32 -11.96 0.47
CA PRO A 168 30.23 -12.99 1.49
C PRO A 168 29.64 -12.42 2.77
N TRP A 169 28.52 -13.00 3.19
CA TRP A 169 27.84 -12.74 4.45
C TRP A 169 28.72 -13.16 5.64
N ASN A 170 29.53 -12.23 6.15
CA ASN A 170 30.19 -12.38 7.44
C ASN A 170 29.41 -11.58 8.49
N HIS A 171 28.71 -12.32 9.35
CA HIS A 171 28.16 -11.93 10.65
C HIS A 171 27.19 -10.75 10.65
N VAL A 172 25.93 -11.00 11.02
CA VAL A 172 25.25 -10.46 12.21
C VAL A 172 23.91 -11.21 12.33
N PHE A 173 23.81 -11.99 13.41
CA PHE A 173 22.68 -12.69 14.05
C PHE A 173 21.35 -12.90 13.30
#